data_AF-A0AAQ3Q397-F1
#
_entry.id   AF-A0AAQ3Q397-F1
#
_cell.length_a   1.000
_cell.length_b   1.000
_cell.length_c   1.000
_cell.angle_alpha   90.00
_cell.angle_beta   90.00
_cell.angle_gamma   90.00
#
_symmetry.space_group_name_H-M   'P 1'
#
loop_
_entity.id
_entity.type
_entity.pdbx_description
1 polymer ?
#
loop_
_entity_poly.entity_id
_entity_poly.type
_entity_poly.pdbx_seq_one_letter_code
_entity_poly.pdbx_strand_id
1 'polypeptide(L)'
;MRNECSNKTKCGGDEKMKSLANAYSEESKWRDERRVPTVEEHLRLSAMSSAYPMFHTAVLVRMGKVATKESFEWVATFPHIIKASAVMARIMNDNFL
;
A
#
# COMPACT_ATOMS: atom_id res chain seq x y z
N MET A 1 -0.95 -24.59 -3.60
CA MET A 1 -1.78 -23.40 -3.26
C MET A 1 -1.30 -22.61 -2.04
N ARG A 2 -1.51 -23.01 -0.77
CA ARG A 2 -1.06 -22.22 0.41
C ARG A 2 0.47 -21.99 0.42
N ASN A 3 1.23 -23.02 0.04
CA ASN A 3 2.70 -22.99 0.02
C ASN A 3 3.30 -22.24 -1.19
N GLU A 4 2.61 -22.24 -2.34
CA GLU A 4 3.01 -21.43 -3.51
C GLU A 4 2.63 -19.95 -3.32
N CYS A 5 1.48 -19.70 -2.68
CA CYS A 5 1.07 -18.36 -2.28
C CYS A 5 2.05 -17.79 -1.25
N SER A 6 2.52 -18.57 -0.26
CA SER A 6 3.60 -18.17 0.68
C SER A 6 4.92 -17.81 0.00
N ASN A 7 5.32 -18.53 -1.05
CA ASN A 7 6.56 -18.20 -1.79
C ASN A 7 6.40 -16.96 -2.67
N LYS A 8 5.24 -16.76 -3.32
CA LYS A 8 4.96 -15.52 -4.07
C LYS A 8 4.71 -14.30 -3.17
N THR A 9 4.09 -14.48 -2.00
CA THR A 9 3.90 -13.41 -1.00
C THR A 9 5.18 -13.04 -0.28
N LYS A 10 6.20 -13.92 -0.21
CA LYS A 10 7.55 -13.52 0.19
C LYS A 10 8.11 -12.46 -0.76
N CYS A 11 8.24 -12.76 -2.06
CA CYS A 11 8.77 -11.78 -3.02
C CYS A 11 7.87 -10.53 -3.21
N GLY A 12 6.54 -10.69 -3.23
CA GLY A 12 5.61 -9.58 -3.40
C GLY A 12 5.43 -8.73 -2.13
N GLY A 13 5.48 -9.35 -0.95
CA GLY A 13 5.41 -8.68 0.34
C GLY A 13 6.67 -7.88 0.64
N ASP A 14 7.84 -8.42 0.31
CA ASP A 14 9.13 -7.73 0.48
C ASP A 14 9.19 -6.45 -0.38
N GLU A 15 8.77 -6.49 -1.64
CA GLU A 15 8.78 -5.31 -2.53
C GLU A 15 7.76 -4.24 -2.10
N LYS A 16 6.58 -4.63 -1.62
CA LYS A 16 5.58 -3.67 -1.11
C LYS A 16 6.00 -3.08 0.24
N MET A 17 6.65 -3.88 1.10
CA MET A 17 7.24 -3.39 2.35
C MET A 17 8.37 -2.40 2.08
N LYS A 18 9.25 -2.68 1.11
CA LYS A 18 10.28 -1.72 0.65
C LYS A 18 9.65 -0.44 0.12
N SER A 19 8.59 -0.55 -0.70
CA SER A 19 7.87 0.61 -1.22
C SER A 19 7.25 1.47 -0.11
N LEU A 20 6.70 0.84 0.93
CA LEU A 20 6.17 1.51 2.11
C LEU A 20 7.28 2.20 2.90
N ALA A 21 8.39 1.50 3.17
CA ALA A 21 9.53 2.05 3.89
C ALA A 21 10.15 3.25 3.13
N ASN A 22 10.26 3.15 1.81
CA ASN A 22 10.72 4.24 0.96
C ASN A 22 9.77 5.44 1.01
N ALA A 23 8.45 5.21 0.98
CA ALA A 23 7.48 6.29 1.09
C ALA A 23 7.59 7.04 2.43
N TYR A 24 7.76 6.32 3.55
CA TYR A 24 8.01 6.95 4.85
C TYR A 24 9.34 7.70 4.92
N SER A 25 10.38 7.17 4.28
CA SER A 25 11.68 7.84 4.19
C SER A 25 11.58 9.16 3.42
N GLU A 26 10.85 9.18 2.30
CA GLU A 26 10.60 10.40 1.53
C GLU A 26 9.76 11.43 2.31
N GLU A 27 8.71 11.00 3.02
CA GLU A 27 7.94 11.89 3.92
C GLU A 27 8.84 12.49 5.03
N SER A 28 9.78 11.70 5.54
CA SER A 28 10.74 12.15 6.56
C SER A 28 11.72 13.18 5.99
N LYS A 29 12.21 12.98 4.76
CA LYS A 29 13.05 13.97 4.07
C LYS A 29 12.32 15.29 3.87
N TRP A 30 11.05 15.26 3.45
CA TRP A 30 10.26 16.47 3.29
C TRP A 30 10.14 17.26 4.60
N ARG A 31 9.95 16.56 5.73
CA ARG A 31 9.97 17.17 7.06
C ARG A 31 11.32 17.81 7.37
N ASP A 32 12.41 17.07 7.18
CA ASP A 32 13.76 17.53 7.56
C ASP A 32 14.22 18.72 6.70
N GLU A 33 13.89 18.71 5.42
CA GLU A 33 14.14 19.80 4.47
C GLU A 33 13.17 20.98 4.62
N ARG A 34 12.14 20.85 5.46
CA ARG A 34 11.01 21.79 5.58
C ARG A 34 10.33 22.08 4.24
N ARG A 35 10.36 21.10 3.33
CA ARG A 35 9.69 21.17 2.04
C ARG A 35 8.21 20.90 2.26
N VAL A 36 7.37 21.82 1.81
CA VAL A 36 5.92 21.60 1.74
C VAL A 36 5.60 21.05 0.35
N PRO A 37 5.16 19.79 0.22
CA PRO A 37 4.75 19.23 -1.06
C PRO A 37 3.43 19.85 -1.52
N THR A 38 3.14 19.76 -2.81
CA THR A 38 1.78 20.05 -3.30
C THR A 38 0.80 18.99 -2.82
N VAL A 39 -0.50 19.29 -2.80
CA VAL A 39 -1.54 18.31 -2.41
C VAL A 39 -1.48 17.06 -3.30
N GLU A 40 -1.24 17.22 -4.60
CA GLU A 40 -1.13 16.09 -5.52
C GLU A 40 0.10 15.21 -5.23
N GLU A 41 1.26 15.83 -4.97
CA GLU A 41 2.49 15.12 -4.60
C GLU A 41 2.32 14.36 -3.28
N HIS A 42 1.74 15.02 -2.26
CA HIS A 42 1.42 14.41 -0.97
C HIS A 42 0.51 13.21 -1.15
N LEU A 43 -0.65 13.37 -1.79
CA LEU A 43 -1.60 12.28 -1.96
C LEU A 43 -1.02 11.10 -2.77
N ARG A 44 -0.16 11.38 -3.75
CA ARG A 44 0.50 10.33 -4.55
C ARG A 44 1.45 9.48 -3.70
N LEU A 45 2.31 10.12 -2.90
CA LEU A 45 3.24 9.40 -2.01
C LEU A 45 2.48 8.73 -0.87
N SER A 46 1.53 9.45 -0.28
CA SER A 46 0.84 9.03 0.92
C SER A 46 -0.24 7.97 0.70
N ALA A 47 -0.66 7.76 -0.55
CA ALA A 47 -1.40 6.55 -0.95
C ALA A 47 -0.57 5.27 -0.70
N MET A 48 0.74 5.31 -0.94
CA MET A 48 1.63 4.19 -0.60
C MET A 48 1.92 4.15 0.90
N SER A 49 2.19 5.29 1.54
CA SER A 49 2.47 5.35 2.98
C SER A 49 1.26 5.01 3.87
N SER A 50 0.04 5.00 3.33
CA SER A 50 -1.18 4.60 4.04
C SER A 50 -1.21 3.12 4.46
N ALA A 51 -0.26 2.31 3.99
CA ALA A 51 -0.21 0.85 4.18
C ALA A 51 -1.40 0.05 3.58
N TYR A 52 -2.34 0.71 2.89
CA TYR A 52 -3.46 0.04 2.22
C TYR A 52 -3.06 -1.04 1.19
N PRO A 53 -2.02 -0.88 0.35
CA PRO A 53 -1.61 -1.95 -0.54
C PRO A 53 -1.26 -3.26 0.21
N MET A 54 -0.65 -3.13 1.39
CA MET A 54 -0.35 -4.30 2.25
C MET A 54 -1.60 -4.82 2.95
N PHE A 55 -2.48 -3.92 3.42
CA PHE A 55 -3.73 -4.28 4.08
C PHE A 55 -4.61 -5.19 3.20
N HIS A 56 -4.81 -4.82 1.93
CA HIS A 56 -5.60 -5.63 0.99
C HIS A 56 -4.99 -7.02 0.76
N THR A 57 -3.66 -7.10 0.69
CA THR A 57 -2.96 -8.39 0.60
C THR A 57 -3.20 -9.25 1.85
N ALA A 58 -3.15 -8.65 3.05
CA ALA A 58 -3.43 -9.35 4.30
C ALA A 58 -4.89 -9.84 4.40
N VAL A 59 -5.84 -9.04 3.92
CA VAL A 59 -7.26 -9.44 3.83
C VAL A 59 -7.41 -10.67 2.93
N LEU A 60 -6.80 -10.68 1.75
CA LEU A 60 -6.86 -11.85 0.85
C LEU A 60 -6.24 -13.10 1.47
N VAL A 61 -5.11 -12.98 2.18
CA VAL A 61 -4.52 -14.11 2.92
C VAL A 61 -5.53 -14.65 3.96
N ARG A 62 -6.24 -13.76 4.64
CA ARG A 62 -7.24 -14.14 5.65
C ARG A 62 -8.51 -14.76 5.07
N MET A 63 -8.87 -14.44 3.83
CA MET A 63 -9.98 -15.08 3.11
C MET A 63 -9.73 -16.57 2.80
N GLY A 64 -8.52 -17.07 3.02
CA GLY A 64 -8.22 -18.50 2.99
C GLY A 64 -8.44 -19.12 1.62
N LYS A 65 -9.31 -20.14 1.51
CA LYS A 65 -9.54 -20.86 0.24
C LYS A 65 -10.41 -20.09 -0.77
N VAL A 66 -11.01 -18.97 -0.37
CA VAL A 66 -11.86 -18.15 -1.25
C VAL A 66 -11.01 -17.28 -2.18
N ALA A 67 -9.83 -16.84 -1.72
CA ALA A 67 -8.93 -16.02 -2.53
C ALA A 67 -8.18 -16.87 -3.57
N THR A 68 -8.28 -16.48 -4.84
CA THR A 68 -7.58 -17.16 -5.94
C THR A 68 -6.21 -16.54 -6.21
N LYS A 69 -5.36 -17.23 -6.97
CA LYS A 69 -4.08 -16.67 -7.45
C LYS A 69 -4.29 -15.39 -8.26
N GLU A 70 -5.32 -15.33 -9.10
CA GLU A 70 -5.63 -14.10 -9.85
C GLU A 70 -5.96 -12.93 -8.91
N SER A 71 -6.59 -13.20 -7.76
CA SER A 71 -6.90 -12.16 -6.77
C SER A 71 -5.63 -11.49 -6.23
N PHE A 72 -4.60 -12.28 -5.92
CA PHE A 72 -3.31 -11.76 -5.46
C PHE A 72 -2.55 -11.02 -6.57
N GLU A 73 -2.56 -11.55 -7.80
CA GLU A 73 -1.93 -10.90 -8.94
C GLU A 73 -2.63 -9.57 -9.28
N TRP A 74 -3.97 -9.55 -9.21
CA TRP A 74 -4.77 -8.33 -9.36
C TRP A 74 -4.43 -7.29 -8.30
N VAL A 75 -4.40 -7.64 -7.01
CA VAL A 75 -4.00 -6.69 -5.95
C VAL A 75 -2.56 -6.17 -6.13
N ALA A 76 -1.64 -7.03 -6.59
CA ALA A 76 -0.25 -6.65 -6.82
C ALA A 76 -0.10 -5.54 -7.88
N THR A 77 -0.98 -5.47 -8.87
CA THR A 77 -1.02 -4.40 -9.90
C THR A 77 -1.41 -3.03 -9.35
N PHE A 78 -1.87 -2.96 -8.10
CA PHE A 78 -2.37 -1.73 -7.47
C PHE A 78 -3.50 -1.05 -8.29
N PRO A 79 -4.63 -1.76 -8.47
CA PRO A 79 -5.73 -1.31 -9.31
C PRO A 79 -6.35 0.00 -8.79
N HIS A 80 -7.03 0.72 -9.68
CA HIS A 80 -7.64 2.02 -9.37
C HIS A 80 -8.53 2.02 -8.13
N ILE A 81 -9.27 0.92 -7.87
CA ILE A 81 -10.11 0.77 -6.68
C ILE A 81 -9.26 0.82 -5.39
N ILE A 82 -8.15 0.10 -5.36
CA ILE A 82 -7.24 0.10 -4.21
C ILE A 82 -6.59 1.47 -4.05
N LYS A 83 -6.14 2.07 -5.15
CA LYS A 83 -5.55 3.42 -5.14
C LYS A 83 -6.54 4.46 -4.60
N ALA A 84 -7.79 4.43 -5.06
CA ALA A 84 -8.84 5.31 -4.56
C ALA A 84 -9.12 5.08 -3.06
N SER A 85 -9.18 3.82 -2.62
CA SER A 85 -9.36 3.50 -1.20
C SER A 85 -8.22 4.02 -0.32
N ALA A 86 -6.98 3.95 -0.81
CA ALA A 86 -5.80 4.45 -0.11
C ALA A 86 -5.82 5.98 -0.01
N VAL A 87 -6.22 6.68 -1.06
CA VAL A 87 -6.40 8.15 -1.06
C VAL A 87 -7.50 8.57 -0.10
N MET A 88 -8.67 7.91 -0.14
CA MET A 88 -9.75 8.20 0.81
C MET A 88 -9.31 7.98 2.26
N ALA A 89 -8.60 6.89 2.53
CA ALA A 89 -8.06 6.60 3.85
C ALA A 89 -7.07 7.66 4.32
N ARG A 90 -6.19 8.13 3.42
CA ARG A 90 -5.25 9.22 3.71
C ARG A 90 -5.99 10.52 4.05
N ILE A 91 -6.96 10.91 3.23
CA ILE A 91 -7.76 12.11 3.46
C ILE A 91 -8.52 12.03 4.78
N MET A 92 -9.13 10.89 5.10
CA MET A 92 -9.79 10.70 6.39
C MET A 92 -8.80 10.83 7.55
N ASN A 93 -7.66 10.13 7.49
CA ASN A 93 -6.64 10.20 8.54
C ASN A 93 -6.12 11.62 8.77
N ASP A 94 -5.89 12.38 7.70
CA ASP A 94 -5.29 13.71 7.78
C ASP A 94 -6.33 14.78 8.19
N ASN A 95 -7.62 14.55 7.92
CA ASN A 95 -8.71 15.45 8.31
C ASN A 95 -9.18 15.24 9.76
N PHE A 96 -8.94 14.08 10.37
CA PHE A 96 -9.29 13.80 11.76
C PHE A 96 -8.11 14.12 12.70
N LEU A 97 -7.94 15.41 12.98
CA LEU A 97 -7.30 15.96 14.19
C LEU A 97 -8.28 16.92 14.87
#